data_AF-A0A8K0CMW4-F1
#
_entry.id   AF-A0A8K0CMW4-F1
#
_cell.length_a   1.000
_cell.length_b   1.000
_cell.length_c   1.000
_cell.angle_alpha   90.00
_cell.angle_beta   90.00
_cell.angle_gamma   90.00
#
_symmetry.space_group_name_H-M   'P 1'
#
loop_
_entity.id
_entity.type
_entity.pdbx_description
1 polymer ?
#
loop_
_entity_poly.entity_id
_entity_poly.type
_entity_poly.pdbx_seq_one_letter_code
_entity_poly.pdbx_strand_id
1 'polypeptide(L)'
;YPEFFTGGFFSSKDIPDDVSERIHFSFTLLCKGWKERITEIKCDTPTNKTVVGRISGINPVYGVTGLAATLGAISILKEPKQLPFKGGVYTPAVAFSKTSLLDELQKNGVIFEIISNKED
;
A
#
# COMPACT_ATOMS: atom_id res chain seq x y z
N TYR A 1 -10.50 12.86 -27.57
CA TYR A 1 -9.83 14.18 -27.47
C TYR A 1 -10.00 14.73 -26.05
N PRO A 2 -9.40 14.07 -25.03
CA PRO A 2 -9.64 14.39 -23.63
C PRO A 2 -9.23 15.84 -23.26
N GLU A 3 -8.21 16.39 -23.94
CA GLU A 3 -7.72 17.76 -23.72
C GLU A 3 -8.78 18.84 -23.97
N PHE A 4 -9.56 18.73 -25.05
CA PHE A 4 -10.56 19.75 -25.41
C PHE A 4 -11.73 19.77 -24.41
N PHE A 5 -12.19 18.58 -23.97
CA PHE A 5 -13.31 18.47 -23.04
C PHE A 5 -12.94 18.79 -21.59
N THR A 6 -11.65 18.78 -21.26
CA THR A 6 -11.15 19.07 -19.91
C THR A 6 -10.48 20.43 -19.80
N GLY A 7 -10.48 21.24 -20.87
CA GLY A 7 -9.81 22.55 -20.88
C GLY A 7 -8.30 22.45 -20.63
N GLY A 8 -7.67 21.35 -21.05
CA GLY A 8 -6.24 21.11 -20.86
C GLY A 8 -5.84 20.50 -19.52
N PHE A 9 -6.78 20.17 -18.62
CA PHE A 9 -6.47 19.48 -17.36
C PHE A 9 -5.98 18.04 -17.58
N PHE A 10 -6.50 17.36 -18.60
CA PHE A 10 -6.09 16.01 -18.96
C PHE A 10 -5.47 16.01 -20.36
N SER A 11 -4.17 15.76 -20.42
CA SER A 11 -3.44 15.53 -21.67
C SER A 11 -3.39 14.04 -21.98
N SER A 12 -3.49 13.68 -23.25
CA SER A 12 -3.15 12.33 -23.72
C SER A 12 -1.65 12.10 -23.85
N LYS A 13 -0.82 13.11 -23.57
CA LYS A 13 0.62 12.99 -23.53
C LYS A 13 1.05 12.40 -22.19
N ASP A 14 1.99 11.47 -22.26
CA ASP A 14 2.60 10.92 -21.06
C ASP A 14 3.36 12.01 -20.30
N ILE A 15 3.40 11.87 -18.98
CA ILE A 15 4.25 12.72 -18.14
C ILE A 15 5.70 12.34 -18.47
N PRO A 16 6.57 13.30 -18.83
CA PRO A 16 7.98 13.02 -19.05
C PRO A 16 8.62 12.32 -17.84
N ASP A 17 9.48 11.32 -18.09
CA ASP A 17 10.07 10.50 -17.03
C ASP A 17 10.83 11.34 -15.99
N ASP A 18 11.54 12.38 -16.43
CA ASP A 18 12.30 13.30 -15.58
C ASP A 18 11.41 14.11 -14.62
N VAL A 19 10.17 14.39 -15.02
CA VAL A 19 9.17 15.04 -14.18
C VAL A 19 8.58 14.03 -13.21
N SER A 20 8.28 12.82 -13.68
CA SER A 20 7.72 11.74 -12.85
C SER A 20 8.64 11.34 -11.69
N GLU A 21 9.96 11.29 -11.95
CA GLU A 21 11.01 11.03 -10.95
C GLU A 21 11.15 12.12 -9.88
N ARG A 22 10.53 13.29 -10.06
CA ARG A 22 10.55 14.39 -9.07
C ARG A 22 9.25 14.51 -8.29
N ILE A 23 8.23 13.71 -8.62
CA ILE A 23 6.95 13.74 -7.92
C ILE A 23 7.08 12.92 -6.64
N HIS A 24 7.10 13.62 -5.51
CA HIS A 24 7.01 13.01 -4.19
C HIS A 24 5.54 12.81 -3.79
N PHE A 25 5.27 11.73 -3.07
CA PHE A 25 3.95 11.49 -2.48
C PHE A 25 4.07 11.07 -1.03
N SER A 26 3.01 11.32 -0.27
CA SER A 26 2.86 10.85 1.09
C SER A 26 1.39 10.59 1.39
N PHE A 27 1.04 9.34 1.65
CA PHE A 27 -0.27 8.92 2.13
C PHE A 27 -0.22 8.73 3.63
N THR A 28 -1.15 9.35 4.36
CA THR A 28 -1.33 9.10 5.80
C THR A 28 -2.63 8.32 5.99
N LEU A 29 -2.53 7.15 6.60
CA LEU A 29 -3.62 6.21 6.83
C LEU A 29 -3.99 6.24 8.31
N LEU A 30 -5.26 6.56 8.59
CA LEU A 30 -5.85 6.45 9.91
C LEU A 30 -6.54 5.08 10.03
N CYS A 31 -6.01 4.22 10.87
CA CYS A 31 -6.55 2.89 11.15
C CYS A 31 -7.17 2.86 12.53
N LYS A 32 -8.46 2.55 12.62
CA LYS A 32 -9.17 2.29 13.88
C LYS A 32 -9.57 0.82 13.95
N GLY A 33 -9.38 0.20 15.11
CA GLY A 33 -9.70 -1.20 15.30
C GLY A 33 -9.72 -1.59 16.77
N TRP A 34 -9.64 -2.90 17.00
CA TRP A 34 -9.64 -3.48 18.33
C TRP A 34 -8.28 -4.09 18.65
N LYS A 35 -7.82 -3.93 19.90
CA LYS A 35 -6.58 -4.55 20.39
C LYS A 35 -6.73 -6.05 20.50
N GLU A 36 -7.89 -6.51 20.98
CA GLU A 36 -8.21 -7.92 21.11
C GLU A 36 -8.66 -8.51 19.78
N ARG A 37 -8.33 -9.79 19.57
CA ARG A 37 -8.87 -10.55 18.45
C ARG A 37 -10.32 -10.92 18.77
N ILE A 38 -11.24 -10.08 18.30
CA ILE A 38 -12.68 -10.31 18.50
C ILE A 38 -13.17 -11.36 17.49
N THR A 39 -13.65 -12.49 17.97
CA THR A 39 -14.25 -13.57 17.16
C THR A 39 -15.70 -13.28 16.77
N GLU A 40 -16.42 -12.48 17.54
CA GLU A 40 -17.81 -12.07 17.28
C GLU A 40 -17.94 -10.56 17.42
N ILE A 41 -18.01 -9.85 16.30
CA ILE A 41 -18.20 -8.40 16.29
C ILE A 41 -19.70 -8.13 16.46
N LYS A 42 -20.10 -7.67 17.65
CA LYS A 42 -21.40 -7.02 17.82
C LYS A 42 -21.30 -5.62 17.22
N CYS A 43 -22.32 -5.20 16.44
CA CYS A 43 -22.34 -3.92 15.73
C CYS A 43 -21.97 -2.70 16.60
N ASP A 44 -22.24 -2.75 17.91
CA ASP A 44 -22.06 -1.62 18.82
C ASP A 44 -20.73 -1.63 19.61
N THR A 45 -19.78 -2.51 19.28
CA THR A 45 -18.51 -2.57 20.01
C THR A 45 -17.62 -1.39 19.59
N PRO A 46 -17.26 -0.43 20.46
CA PRO A 46 -16.40 0.69 20.08
C PRO A 46 -14.97 0.21 19.84
N THR A 47 -14.26 0.83 18.88
CA THR A 47 -12.83 0.57 18.63
C THR A 47 -12.00 1.12 19.80
N ASN A 48 -11.06 0.34 20.34
CA ASN A 48 -10.17 0.74 21.44
C ASN A 48 -8.71 0.96 21.01
N LYS A 49 -8.44 0.93 19.70
CA LYS A 49 -7.09 1.13 19.17
C LYS A 49 -7.09 1.99 17.93
N THR A 50 -6.19 2.96 17.90
CA THR A 50 -5.96 3.83 16.74
C THR A 50 -4.47 3.81 16.36
N VAL A 51 -4.20 3.44 15.12
CA VAL A 51 -2.85 3.47 14.52
C VAL A 51 -2.85 4.44 13.34
N VAL A 52 -1.87 5.33 13.29
CA VAL A 52 -1.65 6.23 12.16
C VAL A 52 -0.38 5.80 11.46
N GLY A 53 -0.52 5.30 10.24
CA GLY A 53 0.60 4.95 9.37
C GLY A 53 0.82 6.01 8.30
N ARG A 54 2.05 6.16 7.82
CA ARG A 54 2.38 6.95 6.64
C ARG A 54 3.19 6.12 5.65
N ILE A 55 2.87 6.30 4.38
CA ILE A 55 3.56 5.71 3.25
C ILE A 55 4.05 6.86 2.39
N SER A 56 5.35 6.93 2.13
CA SER A 56 5.93 7.98 1.30
C SER A 56 6.88 7.41 0.25
N GLY A 57 7.10 8.16 -0.82
CA GLY A 57 7.98 7.73 -1.90
C GLY A 57 8.01 8.73 -3.05
N ILE A 58 8.58 8.29 -4.16
CA ILE A 58 8.75 9.04 -5.41
C ILE A 58 8.05 8.27 -6.53
N ASN A 59 7.53 8.97 -7.53
CA ASN A 59 6.87 8.37 -8.69
C ASN A 59 5.66 7.48 -8.29
N PRO A 60 4.58 8.10 -7.75
CA PRO A 60 3.49 7.38 -7.10
C PRO A 60 2.73 6.41 -8.00
N VAL A 61 2.54 6.76 -9.27
CA VAL A 61 1.55 6.08 -10.12
C VAL A 61 2.17 4.87 -10.82
N TYR A 62 3.22 5.07 -11.63
CA TYR A 62 3.80 3.98 -12.41
C TYR A 62 5.02 3.36 -11.75
N GLY A 63 5.87 4.18 -11.11
CA GLY A 63 7.06 3.69 -10.41
C GLY A 63 6.72 2.76 -9.26
N VAL A 64 5.98 3.27 -8.27
CA VAL A 64 5.65 2.47 -7.06
C VAL A 64 4.72 1.31 -7.37
N THR A 65 3.69 1.50 -8.22
CA THR A 65 2.77 0.40 -8.56
C THR A 65 3.49 -0.71 -9.33
N GLY A 66 4.33 -0.37 -10.31
CA GLY A 66 5.11 -1.35 -11.06
C GLY A 66 6.12 -2.09 -10.19
N LEU A 67 6.81 -1.36 -9.29
CA LEU A 67 7.71 -1.93 -8.30
C LEU A 67 6.97 -2.90 -7.37
N ALA A 68 5.83 -2.50 -6.80
CA ALA A 68 5.04 -3.33 -5.91
C ALA A 68 4.48 -4.58 -6.59
N ALA A 69 4.02 -4.47 -7.84
CA ALA A 69 3.58 -5.64 -8.61
C ALA A 69 4.73 -6.61 -8.88
N THR A 70 5.91 -6.10 -9.24
CA THR A 70 7.10 -6.91 -9.54
C THR A 70 7.63 -7.62 -8.30
N LEU A 71 7.82 -6.88 -7.20
CA LEU A 71 8.27 -7.45 -5.92
C LEU A 71 7.23 -8.40 -5.35
N GLY A 72 5.93 -8.13 -5.54
CA GLY A 72 4.85 -9.02 -5.16
C GLY A 72 4.93 -10.37 -5.89
N ALA A 73 5.17 -10.34 -7.21
CA ALA A 73 5.38 -11.56 -7.99
C ALA A 73 6.64 -12.33 -7.54
N ILE A 74 7.74 -11.62 -7.27
CA ILE A 74 8.98 -12.22 -6.75
C ILE A 74 8.74 -12.87 -5.38
N SER A 75 8.03 -12.20 -4.48
CA SER A 75 7.67 -12.70 -3.15
C SER A 75 6.84 -13.98 -3.25
N ILE A 76 5.82 -14.01 -4.12
CA ILE A 76 5.01 -15.22 -4.34
C ILE A 76 5.86 -16.39 -4.84
N LEU A 77 6.79 -16.13 -5.77
CA LEU A 77 7.61 -17.17 -6.39
C LEU A 77 8.70 -17.70 -5.44
N LYS A 78 9.37 -16.82 -4.70
CA LYS A 78 10.50 -17.17 -3.83
C LYS A 78 10.07 -17.60 -2.43
N GLU A 79 8.91 -17.15 -1.96
CA GLU A 79 8.44 -17.36 -0.59
C GLU A 79 7.13 -18.15 -0.49
N PRO A 80 6.93 -19.25 -1.26
CA PRO A 80 5.64 -19.95 -1.29
C PRO A 80 5.24 -20.55 0.06
N LYS A 81 6.21 -20.80 0.96
CA LYS A 81 5.98 -21.29 2.32
C LYS A 81 5.41 -20.21 3.26
N GLN A 82 5.59 -18.93 2.91
CA GLN A 82 5.11 -17.80 3.70
C GLN A 82 3.67 -17.42 3.32
N LEU A 83 3.19 -17.92 2.18
CA LEU A 83 1.80 -17.77 1.77
C LEU A 83 0.86 -18.56 2.70
N PRO A 84 -0.29 -17.97 3.08
CA PRO A 84 -1.13 -18.51 4.15
C PRO A 84 -1.84 -19.82 3.80
N PHE A 85 -2.12 -20.08 2.52
CA PHE A 85 -2.84 -21.27 2.06
C PHE A 85 -2.22 -21.86 0.78
N LYS A 86 -2.59 -23.09 0.44
CA LYS A 86 -2.17 -23.77 -0.80
C LYS A 86 -3.11 -23.43 -1.97
N GLY A 87 -3.08 -22.17 -2.42
CA GLY A 87 -3.86 -21.68 -3.56
C GLY A 87 -5.19 -21.00 -3.22
N GLY A 88 -5.81 -20.37 -4.21
CA GLY A 88 -7.01 -19.53 -4.06
C GLY A 88 -6.74 -18.06 -4.38
N VAL A 89 -7.72 -17.20 -4.05
CA VAL A 89 -7.63 -15.75 -4.23
C VAL A 89 -7.45 -15.09 -2.87
N TYR A 90 -6.46 -14.22 -2.75
CA TYR A 90 -6.13 -13.53 -1.51
C TYR A 90 -6.15 -12.03 -1.71
N THR A 91 -6.52 -11.31 -0.66
CA THR A 91 -6.23 -9.88 -0.59
C THR A 91 -4.73 -9.67 -0.36
N PRO A 92 -4.14 -8.57 -0.85
CA PRO A 92 -2.71 -8.29 -0.65
C PRO A 92 -2.30 -8.31 0.82
N ALA A 93 -3.15 -7.78 1.71
CA ALA A 93 -2.89 -7.79 3.14
C ALA A 93 -2.70 -9.20 3.69
N VAL A 94 -3.52 -10.17 3.26
CA VAL A 94 -3.40 -11.57 3.71
C VAL A 94 -2.23 -12.26 3.03
N ALA A 95 -2.07 -12.07 1.72
CA ALA A 95 -1.02 -12.71 0.91
C ALA A 95 0.39 -12.35 1.38
N PHE A 96 0.63 -11.06 1.68
CA PHE A 96 1.96 -10.52 1.93
C PHE A 96 2.25 -10.22 3.39
N SER A 97 1.30 -10.43 4.31
CA SER A 97 1.46 -10.15 5.75
C SER A 97 2.69 -10.79 6.41
N LYS A 98 3.15 -11.92 5.87
CA LYS A 98 4.28 -12.68 6.40
C LYS A 98 5.49 -12.72 5.48
N THR A 99 5.42 -12.08 4.31
CA THR A 99 6.46 -12.09 3.26
C THR A 99 7.46 -10.96 3.43
N SER A 100 8.60 -11.03 2.74
CA SER A 100 9.60 -9.95 2.69
C SER A 100 9.21 -8.74 1.84
N LEU A 101 8.01 -8.72 1.23
CA LEU A 101 7.58 -7.67 0.30
C LEU A 101 7.71 -6.26 0.89
N LEU A 102 7.32 -6.07 2.15
CA LEU A 102 7.39 -4.76 2.81
C LEU A 102 8.83 -4.27 2.93
N ASP A 103 9.75 -5.16 3.32
CA ASP A 103 11.16 -4.84 3.46
C ASP A 103 11.80 -4.52 2.09
N GLU A 104 11.42 -5.27 1.05
CA GLU A 104 11.89 -5.01 -0.32
C GLU A 104 11.38 -3.66 -0.84
N LEU A 105 10.13 -3.30 -0.57
CA LEU A 105 9.59 -1.99 -0.93
C LEU A 105 10.32 -0.85 -0.22
N GLN A 106 10.64 -1.02 1.07
CA GLN A 106 11.44 -0.04 1.83
C GLN A 106 12.85 0.13 1.25
N LYS A 107 13.52 -0.97 0.89
CA LYS A 107 14.84 -0.92 0.26
C LYS A 107 14.83 -0.21 -1.10
N ASN A 108 13.70 -0.21 -1.79
CA ASN A 108 13.51 0.41 -3.10
C ASN A 108 12.81 1.78 -3.03
N GLY A 109 12.83 2.45 -1.87
CA GLY A 109 12.43 3.86 -1.75
C GLY A 109 10.96 4.10 -1.42
N VAL A 110 10.18 3.07 -1.07
CA VAL A 110 8.82 3.21 -0.53
C VAL A 110 8.87 3.10 0.99
N ILE A 111 8.81 4.23 1.68
CA ILE A 111 9.03 4.32 3.11
C ILE A 111 7.70 4.13 3.85
N PHE A 112 7.68 3.23 4.84
CA PHE A 112 6.55 2.97 5.72
C PHE A 112 6.89 3.38 7.14
N GLU A 113 6.05 4.20 7.77
CA GLU A 113 6.27 4.74 9.11
C GLU A 113 5.00 4.63 9.95
N ILE A 114 5.16 4.31 11.24
CA ILE A 114 4.08 4.43 12.23
C ILE A 114 4.26 5.76 12.93
N ILE A 115 3.35 6.70 12.69
CA ILE A 115 3.40 8.06 13.26
C ILE A 115 2.81 8.07 14.66
N SER A 116 1.73 7.31 14.87
CA SER A 116 1.02 7.29 16.14
C SER A 116 0.46 5.90 16.38
N ASN A 117 0.57 5.43 17.60
CA ASN A 117 -0.07 4.22 18.07
C ASN A 117 -0.69 4.53 19.43
N LYS A 118 -2.01 4.73 19.45
CA LYS A 118 -2.78 5.06 20.64
C LYS A 118 -3.71 3.90 20.99
N GLU A 119 -3.77 3.62 22.28
CA GLU A 119 -4.71 2.68 22.87
C GLU A 119 -5.62 3.50 23.79
N ASP A 120 -6.93 3.35 23.61
CA ASP A 120 -7.98 4.07 24.36
C ASP A 120 -8.58 3.18 25.46
#